data_AF-A0A521I5H2-F1
#
_entry.id   AF-A0A521I5H2-F1
#
_cell.length_a   1.000
_cell.length_b   1.000
_cell.length_c   1.000
_cell.angle_alpha   90.00
_cell.angle_beta   90.00
_cell.angle_gamma   90.00
#
_symmetry.space_group_name_H-M   'P 1'
#
loop_
_entity.id
_entity.type
_entity.pdbx_description
1 polymer ?
#
loop_
_entity_poly.entity_id
_entity_poly.type
_entity_poly.pdbx_seq_one_letter_code
_entity_poly.pdbx_strand_id
1 'polypeptide(L)'
;MPAFERVCPECGTSNALGQAYCAKCRAPLMQQAEPPPRPQSPLSRRGMALLTWRVTKFLARTGFGLARASAARGIERMQNRNKEDVKNETI
;
A
#
# COMPACT_ATOMS: atom_id res chain seq x y z
N MET A 1 -2.62 38.56 -46.08
CA MET A 1 -2.90 37.75 -44.88
C MET A 1 -1.65 37.83 -44.02
N PRO A 2 -1.63 38.46 -42.84
CA PRO A 2 -0.41 38.53 -42.05
C PRO A 2 -0.02 37.11 -41.62
N ALA A 3 1.12 36.63 -42.12
CA ALA A 3 1.70 35.37 -41.68
C ALA A 3 2.16 35.58 -40.25
N PHE A 4 1.48 34.94 -39.29
CA PHE A 4 1.92 35.02 -37.90
C PHE A 4 3.27 34.29 -37.77
N GLU A 5 4.29 35.05 -37.39
CA GLU A 5 5.66 34.59 -37.16
C GLU A 5 5.96 34.54 -35.66
N ARG A 6 6.82 33.62 -35.26
CA ARG A 6 7.42 33.53 -33.92
C ARG A 6 8.92 33.44 -34.02
N VAL A 7 9.59 34.02 -33.03
CA VAL A 7 11.04 34.03 -32.94
C VAL A 7 11.52 32.80 -32.18
N CYS A 8 12.53 32.12 -32.71
CA CYS A 8 13.17 31.01 -32.03
C CYS A 8 13.94 31.50 -30.80
N PRO A 9 13.71 30.95 -29.60
CA PRO A 9 14.41 31.37 -28.39
C PRO A 9 15.91 31.00 -28.40
N GLU A 10 16.30 29.97 -29.15
CA GLU A 10 17.70 29.50 -29.20
C GLU A 10 18.58 30.31 -30.16
N CYS A 11 18.05 30.75 -31.30
CA CYS A 11 18.87 31.37 -32.36
C CYS A 11 18.29 32.65 -32.97
N GLY A 12 17.14 33.15 -32.46
CA GLY A 12 16.54 34.41 -32.88
C GLY A 12 15.91 34.43 -34.27
N THR A 13 15.82 33.28 -34.96
CA THR A 13 15.22 33.21 -36.31
C THR A 13 13.70 33.29 -36.26
N SER A 14 13.08 34.05 -37.17
CA SER A 14 11.63 34.05 -37.36
C SER A 14 11.18 32.76 -38.06
N ASN A 15 10.14 32.12 -37.51
CA ASN A 15 9.57 30.89 -38.02
C ASN A 15 8.04 31.03 -38.07
N ALA A 16 7.39 30.35 -39.01
CA ALA A 16 5.93 30.27 -39.03
C ALA A 16 5.40 29.61 -37.74
N LEU A 17 4.23 30.07 -37.26
CA LEU A 17 3.57 29.51 -36.07
C LEU A 17 3.29 28.01 -36.18
N GLY A 18 3.02 27.50 -37.39
CA GLY A 18 2.69 26.08 -37.64
C GLY A 18 3.88 25.12 -37.64
N GLN A 19 5.12 25.61 -37.59
CA GLN A 19 6.28 24.71 -37.51
C GLN A 19 6.31 23.97 -36.16
N ALA A 20 7.02 22.85 -36.03
CA ALA A 20 7.30 22.27 -34.71
C ALA A 20 8.71 22.65 -34.22
N TYR A 21 9.62 22.86 -35.17
CA TYR A 21 11.04 23.08 -34.95
C TYR A 21 11.52 24.32 -35.71
N CYS A 22 12.63 24.91 -35.27
CA CYS A 22 13.24 26.05 -35.94
C CYS A 22 13.85 25.64 -37.29
N ALA A 23 13.57 26.42 -38.34
CA ALA A 23 14.12 26.21 -39.68
C ALA A 23 15.66 26.35 -39.75
N LYS A 24 16.26 27.10 -38.82
CA LYS A 24 17.71 27.33 -38.75
C LYS A 24 18.43 26.36 -37.82
N CYS A 25 18.11 26.39 -36.52
CA CYS A 25 18.83 25.60 -35.51
C CYS A 25 18.16 24.27 -35.15
N ARG A 26 16.97 23.96 -35.70
CA ARG A 26 16.17 22.75 -35.41
C ARG A 26 15.71 22.58 -33.95
N ALA A 27 15.87 23.59 -33.10
CA ALA A 27 15.32 23.56 -31.74
C ALA A 27 13.78 23.49 -31.74
N PRO A 28 13.17 22.81 -30.77
CA PRO A 28 11.71 22.76 -30.64
C PRO A 28 11.16 24.16 -30.31
N LEU A 29 10.12 24.58 -31.05
CA LEU A 29 9.47 25.88 -30.84
C LEU A 29 8.21 25.76 -29.97
N MET A 30 7.83 24.53 -29.60
CA MET A 30 6.80 24.25 -28.60
C MET A 30 7.41 23.41 -27.49
N GLN A 31 7.29 23.88 -26.25
CA GLN A 31 7.52 23.03 -25.10
C GLN A 31 6.41 21.99 -25.08
N GLN A 32 6.78 20.71 -25.14
CA GLN A 32 5.82 19.64 -24.91
C GLN A 32 5.26 19.82 -23.51
N ALA A 33 3.95 19.99 -23.40
CA ALA A 33 3.28 20.02 -22.10
C ALA A 33 3.64 18.71 -21.38
N GLU A 34 4.23 18.83 -20.19
CA GLU A 34 4.60 17.69 -19.38
C GLU A 34 3.34 16.85 -19.13
N PRO A 35 3.38 15.52 -19.33
CA PRO A 35 2.21 14.69 -19.08
C PRO A 35 1.78 14.85 -17.62
N PRO A 36 0.47 14.85 -17.33
CA PRO A 36 -0.02 15.05 -15.97
C PRO A 36 0.60 13.99 -15.03
N PRO A 37 0.92 14.38 -13.79
CA PRO A 37 1.49 13.45 -12.82
C PRO A 37 0.56 12.26 -12.64
N ARG A 38 1.11 11.04 -12.76
CA ARG A 38 0.32 9.82 -12.54
C ARG A 38 -0.28 9.82 -11.13
N PRO A 39 -1.56 9.46 -10.96
CA PRO A 39 -2.17 9.40 -9.63
C PRO A 39 -1.45 8.34 -8.79
N GLN A 40 -0.77 8.78 -7.74
CA GLN A 40 -0.15 7.90 -6.77
C GLN A 40 -1.25 7.43 -5.82
N SER A 41 -1.60 6.14 -5.87
CA SER A 41 -2.56 5.60 -4.91
C SER A 41 -1.89 5.45 -3.53
N PRO A 42 -2.49 5.97 -2.45
CA PRO A 42 -1.87 5.95 -1.12
C PRO A 42 -1.77 4.55 -0.51
N LEU A 43 -2.49 3.57 -1.08
CA LEU A 43 -2.55 2.19 -0.58
C LEU A 43 -2.24 1.20 -1.70
N SER A 44 -1.00 0.73 -1.71
CA SER A 44 -0.57 -0.37 -2.57
C SER A 44 -1.28 -1.66 -2.16
N ARG A 45 -1.73 -2.47 -3.14
CA ARG A 45 -2.31 -3.81 -2.92
C ARG A 45 -1.43 -4.69 -2.02
N ARG A 46 -0.11 -4.56 -2.16
CA ARG A 46 0.87 -5.28 -1.31
C ARG A 46 0.79 -4.84 0.15
N GLY A 47 0.59 -3.54 0.39
CA GLY A 47 0.43 -2.99 1.75
C GLY A 47 -0.81 -3.57 2.44
N MET A 48 -1.93 -3.61 1.73
CA MET A 48 -3.17 -4.19 2.27
C MET A 48 -3.01 -5.68 2.58
N ALA A 49 -2.35 -6.45 1.71
CA ALA A 49 -2.11 -7.88 1.94
C ALA A 49 -1.22 -8.16 3.16
N LEU A 50 -0.20 -7.33 3.39
CA LEU A 50 0.66 -7.43 4.56
C LEU A 50 -0.09 -7.12 5.87
N LEU A 51 -0.98 -6.12 5.83
CA LEU A 51 -1.80 -5.75 6.99
C LEU A 51 -2.80 -6.85 7.34
N THR A 52 -3.51 -7.39 6.35
CA THR A 52 -4.46 -8.48 6.59
C THR A 52 -3.76 -9.73 7.13
N TRP A 53 -2.61 -10.11 6.58
CA TRP A 53 -1.83 -11.24 7.10
C TRP A 53 -1.39 -11.03 8.56
N ARG A 54 -0.93 -9.80 8.91
CA ARG A 54 -0.54 -9.45 10.28
C ARG A 54 -1.69 -9.57 11.27
N VAL A 55 -2.86 -9.02 10.92
CA VAL A 55 -4.05 -9.05 11.77
C VAL A 55 -4.52 -10.49 11.99
N THR A 56 -4.63 -11.29 10.92
CA THR A 56 -5.06 -12.69 11.02
C THR A 56 -4.09 -13.52 11.87
N LYS A 57 -2.78 -13.35 11.68
CA LYS A 57 -1.76 -14.06 12.48
C LYS A 57 -1.84 -13.71 13.96
N PHE A 58 -2.06 -12.45 14.29
CA PHE A 58 -2.21 -12.01 15.66
C PHE A 58 -3.44 -12.66 16.31
N LEU A 59 -4.61 -12.58 15.66
CA LEU A 59 -5.85 -13.18 16.16
C LEU A 59 -5.75 -14.70 16.34
N ALA A 60 -5.09 -15.41 15.42
CA ALA A 60 -4.87 -16.85 15.55
C ALA A 60 -4.00 -17.19 16.78
N ARG A 61 -2.93 -16.41 17.03
CA ARG A 61 -2.02 -16.64 18.15
C ARG A 61 -2.68 -16.35 19.51
N THR A 62 -3.43 -15.25 19.60
CA THR A 62 -4.16 -14.91 20.83
C THR A 62 -5.29 -15.89 21.11
N GLY A 63 -6.05 -16.28 20.07
CA GLY A 63 -7.10 -17.29 20.17
C GLY A 63 -6.56 -18.64 20.66
N PHE A 64 -5.45 -19.13 20.10
CA PHE A 64 -4.83 -20.39 20.53
C PHE A 64 -4.34 -20.35 22.00
N GLY A 65 -3.76 -19.23 22.43
CA GLY A 65 -3.32 -19.04 23.82
C GLY A 65 -4.49 -19.11 24.81
N LEU A 66 -5.59 -18.42 24.50
CA LEU A 66 -6.81 -18.44 25.32
C LEU A 66 -7.44 -19.83 25.36
N ALA A 67 -7.50 -20.54 24.24
CA ALA A 67 -8.01 -21.91 24.18
C ALA A 67 -7.20 -22.85 25.09
N ARG A 68 -5.87 -22.77 25.05
CA ARG A 68 -4.99 -23.58 25.91
C ARG A 68 -5.18 -23.25 27.39
N ALA A 69 -5.28 -21.97 27.74
CA ALA A 69 -5.52 -21.54 29.11
C ALA A 69 -6.90 -21.95 29.64
N SER A 70 -7.92 -21.98 28.77
CA SER A 70 -9.24 -22.50 29.11
C SER A 70 -9.21 -24.01 29.40
N ALA A 71 -8.54 -24.77 28.53
CA ALA A 71 -8.38 -26.23 28.69
C ALA A 71 -7.65 -26.59 30.00
N ALA A 72 -6.56 -25.88 30.32
CA ALA A 72 -5.81 -26.10 31.57
C ALA A 72 -6.70 -25.94 32.82
N ARG A 73 -7.53 -24.89 32.87
CA ARG A 73 -8.49 -24.66 33.97
C ARG A 73 -9.61 -25.70 34.03
N GLY A 74 -9.93 -26.36 32.91
CA GLY A 74 -10.87 -27.47 32.89
C GLY A 74 -10.29 -28.72 33.53
N ILE A 75 -9.05 -29.07 33.14
CA ILE A 75 -8.32 -30.22 33.68
C ILE A 75 -8.08 -30.07 35.19
N GLU A 76 -7.65 -28.89 35.63
CA GLU A 76 -7.43 -28.59 37.05
C GLU A 76 -8.70 -28.78 37.89
N ARG A 77 -9.85 -28.31 37.38
CA ARG A 77 -11.16 -28.53 38.03
C ARG A 77 -11.52 -30.01 38.17
N MET A 78 -11.22 -30.82 37.14
CA MET A 78 -11.48 -32.26 37.20
C MET A 78 -10.56 -32.97 38.19
N GLN A 79 -9.28 -32.59 38.23
CA GLN A 79 -8.32 -33.16 39.18
C GLN A 79 -8.68 -32.83 40.63
N ASN A 80 -9.08 -31.59 40.91
CA ASN A 80 -9.51 -31.20 42.26
C ASN A 80 -10.76 -31.97 42.70
N ARG A 81 -11.78 -32.12 41.84
CA ARG A 81 -12.96 -32.95 42.15
C ARG A 81 -12.58 -34.40 42.48
N ASN A 82 -11.76 -35.01 41.63
CA ASN A 82 -11.33 -36.40 41.85
C ASN A 82 -10.55 -36.55 43.17
N LYS A 83 -9.74 -35.56 43.55
CA LYS A 83 -9.02 -35.54 44.82
C LYS A 83 -9.96 -35.39 46.03
N GLU A 84 -11.03 -34.62 45.89
CA GLU A 84 -12.07 -34.49 46.94
C GLU A 84 -12.86 -35.79 47.11
N ASP A 85 -13.23 -36.44 45.99
CA ASP A 85 -13.94 -37.73 46.01
C ASP A 85 -13.12 -38.81 46.75
N VAL A 86 -11.83 -38.98 46.39
CA VAL A 86 -10.92 -39.92 47.06
C VAL A 86 -10.79 -39.65 48.56
N LYS A 87 -10.78 -38.37 48.97
CA LYS A 87 -10.68 -37.98 50.38
C LYS A 87 -11.95 -38.33 51.17
N ASN A 88 -13.12 -38.25 50.53
CA ASN A 88 -14.39 -38.63 51.17
C ASN A 88 -14.54 -40.15 51.31
N GLU A 89 -13.92 -40.94 50.43
CA GLU A 89 -13.92 -42.41 50.53
C GLU A 89 -12.97 -42.98 51.58
N THR A 90 -12.01 -42.17 52.05
CA THR A 90 -10.99 -42.59 53.03
C THR A 90 -11.31 -42.23 54.48
N ILE A 91 -12.52 -41.72 54.76
CA ILE A 91 -13.03 -41.35 56.10
C ILE A 91 -14.05 -42.37 56.59
#